data_AF-A0AAJ5YV21-F1
#
_entry.id   AF-A0AAJ5YV21-F1
#
_cell.length_a   1.000
_cell.length_b   1.000
_cell.length_c   1.000
_cell.angle_alpha   90.00
_cell.angle_beta   90.00
_cell.angle_gamma   90.00
#
_symmetry.space_group_name_H-M   'P 1'
#
loop_
_entity.id
_entity.type
_entity.pdbx_description
1 polymer ?
#
loop_
_entity_poly.entity_id
_entity_poly.type
_entity_poly.pdbx_seq_one_letter_code
_entity_poly.pdbx_strand_id
1 'polypeptide(L)'
;MDDAGSQLTETLRRLEHCDSCEQAANLLSEAFDTNYQGGKWSDYEADKSLYITLSGSQTTKLRQLTLLSLMQSSRVLSYAAMISALDLERKNAEADGISTVRLLEDLIIDGISHQLFDGRLDGETENFYADRVSARDVPRPLGYFNGEDSLVSLSDALSRWSERAQEVAQMLDQHIHLLREEDTARQQDQTANHDAMVRALTQARNSPDARLSSHLQDVSEKPLPSAKYVL
;
A
#
# COMPACT_ATOMS: atom_id res chain seq x y z
N MET A 1 -7.71 -32.74 -24.83
CA MET A 1 -6.64 -32.75 -23.81
C MET A 1 -5.34 -33.39 -24.32
N ASP A 2 -5.29 -33.95 -25.55
CA ASP A 2 -4.12 -34.65 -26.10
C ASP A 2 -3.12 -33.78 -26.91
N ASP A 3 -3.37 -32.48 -27.03
CA ASP A 3 -2.62 -31.60 -27.95
C ASP A 3 -1.29 -31.10 -27.33
N ALA A 4 -1.28 -30.77 -26.03
CA ALA A 4 -0.09 -30.25 -25.35
C ALA A 4 1.06 -31.27 -25.24
N GLY A 5 0.72 -32.54 -24.96
CA GLY A 5 1.72 -33.62 -24.91
C GLY A 5 2.34 -33.92 -26.28
N SER A 6 1.55 -33.82 -27.35
CA SER A 6 2.03 -34.02 -28.72
C SER A 6 2.98 -32.90 -29.15
N GLN A 7 2.70 -31.66 -28.76
CA GLN A 7 3.55 -30.51 -29.04
C GLN A 7 4.90 -30.55 -28.28
N LEU A 8 4.91 -31.02 -27.03
CA LEU A 8 6.13 -31.27 -26.27
C LEU A 8 6.99 -32.38 -26.88
N THR A 9 6.37 -33.45 -27.37
CA THR A 9 7.11 -34.56 -27.99
C THR A 9 7.70 -34.16 -29.34
N GLU A 10 7.00 -33.32 -30.10
CA GLU A 10 7.48 -32.81 -31.39
C GLU A 10 8.59 -31.74 -31.23
N THR A 11 8.53 -30.91 -30.20
CA THR A 11 9.59 -29.93 -29.91
C THR A 11 10.88 -30.61 -29.43
N LEU A 12 10.78 -31.69 -28.64
CA LEU A 12 11.93 -32.52 -28.27
C LEU A 12 12.59 -33.20 -29.49
N ARG A 13 11.80 -33.70 -30.44
CA ARG A 13 12.32 -34.27 -31.71
C ARG A 13 13.07 -33.23 -32.56
N ARG A 14 12.63 -31.98 -32.54
CA ARG A 14 13.26 -30.86 -33.26
C ARG A 14 14.58 -30.41 -32.62
N LEU A 15 14.73 -30.59 -31.30
CA LEU A 15 15.98 -30.32 -30.59
C LEU A 15 17.09 -31.35 -30.93
N GLU A 16 16.74 -32.61 -31.23
CA GLU A 16 17.72 -33.64 -31.63
C GLU A 16 18.38 -33.37 -33.00
N HIS A 17 17.77 -32.53 -33.84
CA HIS A 17 18.24 -32.23 -35.20
C HIS A 17 18.81 -30.81 -35.36
N CYS A 18 19.14 -30.13 -34.24
CA CYS A 18 19.58 -28.75 -34.25
C CYS A 18 21.11 -28.63 -34.21
N ASP A 19 21.73 -28.24 -35.33
CA ASP A 19 23.18 -28.08 -35.47
C ASP A 19 23.75 -26.78 -34.85
N SER A 20 22.89 -25.91 -34.29
CA SER A 20 23.30 -24.62 -33.70
C SER A 20 22.70 -24.39 -32.31
N CYS A 21 23.56 -24.02 -31.35
CA CYS A 21 23.18 -23.71 -29.96
C CYS A 21 22.15 -22.57 -29.85
N GLU A 22 22.10 -21.65 -30.81
CA GLU A 22 21.18 -20.51 -30.81
C GLU A 22 19.74 -20.93 -31.14
N GLN A 23 19.56 -21.92 -32.03
CA GLN A 23 18.25 -22.48 -32.34
C GLN A 23 17.74 -23.40 -31.22
N ALA A 24 18.65 -24.15 -30.57
CA ALA A 24 18.32 -24.93 -29.38
C ALA A 24 17.89 -24.04 -28.21
N ALA A 25 18.51 -22.87 -28.03
CA ALA A 25 18.13 -21.90 -27.01
C ALA A 25 16.72 -21.31 -27.25
N ASN A 26 16.37 -21.00 -28.51
CA ASN A 26 15.05 -20.47 -28.84
C ASN A 26 13.94 -21.52 -28.66
N LEU A 27 14.19 -22.79 -29.02
CA LEU A 27 13.23 -23.89 -28.81
C LEU A 27 13.06 -24.27 -27.34
N LEU A 28 14.14 -24.19 -26.54
CA LEU A 28 14.05 -24.33 -25.08
C LEU A 28 13.30 -23.17 -24.44
N SER A 29 13.45 -21.94 -24.95
CA SER A 29 12.63 -20.80 -24.53
C SER A 29 11.15 -21.08 -24.81
N GLU A 30 10.81 -21.56 -26.02
CA GLU A 30 9.42 -21.83 -26.42
C GLU A 30 8.74 -22.92 -25.57
N ALA A 31 9.48 -23.97 -25.17
CA ALA A 31 8.99 -25.05 -24.33
C ALA A 31 8.91 -24.70 -22.83
N PHE A 32 9.79 -23.82 -22.33
CA PHE A 32 9.75 -23.35 -20.94
C PHE A 32 8.84 -22.12 -20.74
N ASP A 33 8.59 -21.31 -21.77
CA ASP A 33 7.95 -20.00 -21.66
C ASP A 33 6.42 -20.02 -21.53
N THR A 34 5.75 -21.11 -21.90
CA THR A 34 4.28 -21.19 -21.82
C THR A 34 3.75 -21.50 -20.43
N ASN A 35 4.59 -21.99 -19.51
CA ASN A 35 4.13 -22.50 -18.21
C ASN A 35 4.71 -21.78 -16.99
N TYR A 36 5.56 -20.76 -17.20
CA TYR A 36 6.26 -20.05 -16.13
C TYR A 36 5.63 -18.69 -15.76
N GLN A 37 4.65 -18.20 -16.53
CA GLN A 37 3.87 -17.01 -16.15
C GLN A 37 2.81 -17.40 -15.11
N GLY A 38 3.15 -17.27 -13.84
CA GLY A 38 2.19 -17.46 -12.74
C GLY A 38 2.44 -18.66 -11.83
N GLY A 39 3.32 -19.60 -12.25
CA GLY A 39 3.54 -20.86 -11.53
C GLY A 39 3.96 -20.67 -10.08
N LYS A 40 3.03 -20.95 -9.17
CA LYS A 40 3.31 -21.11 -7.74
C LYS A 40 3.89 -22.50 -7.51
N TRP A 41 4.52 -22.71 -6.36
CA TRP A 41 4.94 -24.05 -5.93
C TRP A 41 3.80 -25.08 -6.04
N SER A 42 2.56 -24.68 -5.72
CA SER A 42 1.36 -25.51 -5.88
C SER A 42 1.13 -26.01 -7.30
N ASP A 43 1.46 -25.20 -8.30
CA ASP A 43 1.18 -25.49 -9.71
C ASP A 43 2.22 -26.46 -10.25
N TYR A 44 3.49 -26.28 -9.85
CA TYR A 44 4.56 -27.26 -10.10
C TYR A 44 4.24 -28.62 -9.48
N GLU A 45 3.66 -28.62 -8.28
CA GLU A 45 3.30 -29.84 -7.58
C GLU A 45 2.09 -30.57 -8.19
N ALA A 46 1.08 -29.82 -8.63
CA ALA A 46 -0.12 -30.38 -9.26
C ALA A 46 0.22 -31.11 -10.56
N ASP A 47 1.11 -30.54 -11.38
CA ASP A 47 1.41 -31.06 -12.72
C ASP A 47 2.89 -31.48 -12.89
N LYS A 48 3.48 -32.16 -11.89
CA LYS A 48 4.89 -32.61 -11.94
C LYS A 48 5.26 -33.37 -13.23
N SER A 49 4.31 -34.06 -13.87
CA SER A 49 4.54 -34.78 -15.13
C SER A 49 4.63 -33.88 -16.37
N LEU A 50 4.10 -32.66 -16.29
CA LEU A 50 4.19 -31.66 -17.35
C LEU A 50 5.45 -30.80 -17.24
N TYR A 51 6.14 -30.84 -16.09
CA TYR A 51 7.33 -30.06 -15.83
C TYR A 51 8.60 -30.91 -15.82
N ILE A 52 9.73 -30.24 -16.11
CA ILE A 52 11.05 -30.85 -15.97
C ILE A 52 11.33 -31.05 -14.47
N THR A 53 11.98 -32.17 -14.14
CA THR A 53 12.39 -32.47 -12.76
C THR A 53 13.37 -31.39 -12.30
N LEU A 54 13.01 -30.65 -11.26
CA LEU A 54 13.82 -29.56 -10.73
C LEU A 54 14.92 -30.12 -9.83
N SER A 55 16.12 -29.53 -9.93
CA SER A 55 17.18 -29.77 -8.95
C SER A 55 16.82 -29.16 -7.59
N GLY A 56 17.52 -29.59 -6.52
CA GLY A 56 17.28 -29.08 -5.17
C GLY A 56 17.43 -27.56 -5.05
N SER A 57 18.39 -26.95 -5.76
CA SER A 57 18.61 -25.50 -5.78
C SER A 57 17.50 -24.76 -6.54
N GLN A 58 17.01 -25.32 -7.65
CA GLN A 58 15.88 -24.77 -8.41
C GLN A 58 14.57 -24.84 -7.62
N THR A 59 14.38 -25.91 -6.86
CA THR A 59 13.24 -26.08 -5.95
C THR A 59 13.21 -25.00 -4.86
N THR A 60 14.36 -24.71 -4.24
CA THR A 60 14.47 -23.61 -3.26
C THR A 60 14.16 -22.25 -3.88
N LYS A 61 14.66 -21.99 -5.09
CA LYS A 61 14.36 -20.75 -5.83
C LYS A 61 12.87 -20.63 -6.14
N LEU A 62 12.22 -21.69 -6.62
CA LEU A 62 10.78 -21.66 -6.92
C LEU A 62 9.94 -21.38 -5.66
N ARG A 63 10.34 -21.94 -4.51
CA ARG A 63 9.72 -21.61 -3.21
C ARG A 63 9.94 -20.14 -2.83
N GLN A 64 11.14 -19.59 -3.00
CA GLN A 64 11.41 -18.16 -2.77
C GLN A 64 10.59 -17.25 -3.70
N LEU A 65 10.42 -17.62 -4.98
CA LEU A 65 9.59 -16.88 -5.93
C LEU A 65 8.09 -16.98 -5.57
N THR A 66 7.65 -18.12 -5.02
CA THR A 66 6.28 -18.28 -4.51
C THR A 66 6.04 -17.37 -3.31
N LEU A 67 7.00 -17.32 -2.39
CA LEU A 67 6.96 -16.43 -1.24
C LEU A 67 6.91 -14.95 -1.66
N LEU A 68 7.70 -14.55 -2.66
CA LEU A 68 7.63 -13.22 -3.26
C LEU A 68 6.23 -12.87 -3.78
N SER A 69 5.56 -13.79 -4.47
CA SER A 69 4.20 -13.56 -4.96
C SER A 69 3.16 -13.42 -3.86
N LEU A 70 3.33 -14.16 -2.75
CA LEU A 70 2.49 -13.97 -1.57
C LEU A 70 2.70 -12.58 -0.98
N MET A 71 3.94 -12.11 -0.90
CA MET A 71 4.29 -10.79 -0.37
C MET A 71 3.84 -9.62 -1.26
N GLN A 72 3.79 -9.83 -2.58
CA GLN A 72 3.19 -8.87 -3.52
C GLN A 72 1.68 -8.72 -3.31
N SER A 73 1.02 -9.80 -2.88
CA SER A 73 -0.42 -9.81 -2.62
C SER A 73 -0.78 -9.29 -1.22
N SER A 74 0.03 -9.61 -0.21
CA SER A 74 -0.17 -9.17 1.18
C SER A 74 1.16 -8.79 1.83
N ARG A 75 1.20 -7.63 2.49
CA ARG A 75 2.38 -7.18 3.25
C ARG A 75 2.54 -7.87 4.62
N VAL A 76 1.49 -8.53 5.10
CA VAL A 76 1.53 -9.29 6.37
C VAL A 76 1.21 -10.73 6.04
N LEU A 77 2.14 -11.63 6.35
CA LEU A 77 2.00 -13.06 6.09
C LEU A 77 2.14 -13.84 7.39
N SER A 78 1.16 -14.67 7.70
CA SER A 78 1.28 -15.60 8.83
C SER A 78 2.15 -16.80 8.46
N TYR A 79 2.85 -17.35 9.45
CA TYR A 79 3.69 -18.54 9.26
C TYR A 79 2.86 -19.71 8.74
N ALA A 80 1.64 -19.91 9.26
CA ALA A 80 0.74 -20.96 8.78
C ALA A 80 0.42 -20.83 7.27
N ALA A 81 0.14 -19.62 6.79
CA ALA A 81 -0.12 -19.39 5.37
C ALA A 81 1.12 -19.65 4.51
N MET A 82 2.30 -19.25 4.96
CA MET A 82 3.56 -19.49 4.25
C MET A 82 3.94 -20.98 4.24
N ILE A 83 3.80 -21.68 5.37
CA ILE A 83 4.08 -23.11 5.48
C ILE A 83 3.18 -23.92 4.54
N SER A 84 1.88 -23.61 4.52
CA SER A 84 0.91 -24.27 3.64
C SER A 84 1.20 -24.00 2.16
N ALA A 85 1.48 -22.74 1.80
CA ALA A 85 1.71 -22.37 0.40
C ALA A 85 3.02 -22.93 -0.18
N LEU A 86 4.02 -23.21 0.68
CA LEU A 86 5.33 -23.73 0.30
C LEU A 86 5.49 -25.24 0.53
N ASP A 87 4.46 -25.87 1.10
CA ASP A 87 4.43 -27.28 1.49
C ASP A 87 5.68 -27.70 2.29
N LEU A 88 6.02 -26.90 3.31
CA LEU A 88 7.21 -27.11 4.13
C LEU A 88 7.04 -28.27 5.12
N GLU A 89 5.81 -28.68 5.43
CA GLU A 89 5.53 -29.83 6.30
C GLU A 89 6.05 -31.13 5.69
N ARG A 90 5.84 -31.34 4.39
CA ARG A 90 6.39 -32.50 3.68
C ARG A 90 7.91 -32.48 3.63
N LYS A 91 8.52 -31.30 3.47
CA LYS A 91 9.99 -31.14 3.47
C LYS A 91 10.60 -31.46 4.85
N ASN A 92 9.92 -31.14 5.94
CA ASN A 92 10.36 -31.50 7.30
C ASN A 92 10.43 -33.03 7.48
N ALA A 93 9.45 -33.77 6.95
CA ALA A 93 9.48 -35.24 7.00
C ALA A 93 10.72 -35.86 6.33
N GLU A 94 11.36 -35.15 5.39
CA GLU A 94 12.59 -35.57 4.73
C GLU A 94 13.87 -35.01 5.41
N ALA A 95 13.75 -34.01 6.28
CA ALA A 95 14.86 -33.25 6.83
C ALA A 95 15.06 -33.53 8.34
N ASP A 96 15.67 -34.69 8.66
CA ASP A 96 16.32 -35.07 9.93
C ASP A 96 16.03 -34.19 11.17
N GLY A 97 14.75 -34.10 11.59
CA GLY A 97 14.35 -33.49 12.86
C GLY A 97 14.40 -31.95 12.95
N ILE A 98 14.48 -31.23 11.82
CA ILE A 98 14.46 -29.76 11.81
C ILE A 98 13.02 -29.26 11.88
N SER A 99 12.70 -28.38 12.84
CA SER A 99 11.36 -27.77 12.94
C SER A 99 10.96 -27.04 11.65
N THR A 100 9.72 -27.23 11.19
CA THR A 100 9.14 -26.57 10.01
C THR A 100 9.29 -25.05 10.05
N VAL A 101 9.20 -24.46 11.25
CA VAL A 101 9.36 -23.02 11.46
C VAL A 101 10.78 -22.57 11.15
N ARG A 102 11.80 -23.33 11.55
CA ARG A 102 13.20 -23.00 11.24
C ARG A 102 13.47 -23.08 9.75
N LEU A 103 12.93 -24.09 9.06
CA LEU A 103 13.06 -24.21 7.61
C LEU A 103 12.42 -23.03 6.87
N LEU A 104 11.31 -22.50 7.39
CA LEU A 104 10.69 -21.30 6.86
C LEU A 104 11.59 -20.07 7.12
N GLU A 105 12.06 -19.88 8.34
CA GLU A 105 12.91 -18.75 8.70
C GLU A 105 14.22 -18.72 7.90
N ASP A 106 14.88 -19.87 7.73
CA ASP A 106 16.08 -19.98 6.90
C ASP A 106 15.78 -19.59 5.45
N LEU A 107 14.63 -20.01 4.91
CA LEU A 107 14.22 -19.64 3.55
C LEU A 107 13.94 -18.13 3.42
N ILE A 108 13.38 -17.52 4.46
CA ILE A 108 13.12 -16.07 4.53
C ILE A 108 14.44 -15.32 4.63
N ILE A 109 15.36 -15.75 5.50
CA ILE A 109 16.69 -15.16 5.70
C ILE A 109 17.51 -15.25 4.41
N ASP A 110 17.46 -16.39 3.71
CA ASP A 110 18.09 -16.55 2.40
C ASP A 110 17.47 -15.60 1.37
N GLY A 111 16.15 -15.42 1.39
CA GLY A 111 15.47 -14.48 0.50
C GLY A 111 15.88 -13.02 0.73
N ILE A 112 16.00 -12.61 1.99
CA ILE A 112 16.51 -11.28 2.39
C ILE A 112 17.98 -11.11 1.98
N SER A 113 18.80 -12.14 2.20
CA SER A 113 20.22 -12.13 1.83
C SER A 113 20.43 -11.98 0.32
N HIS A 114 19.55 -12.56 -0.49
CA HIS A 114 19.51 -12.37 -1.96
C HIS A 114 18.81 -11.08 -2.40
N GLN A 115 18.40 -10.22 -1.46
CA GLN A 115 17.70 -8.95 -1.70
C GLN A 115 16.39 -9.09 -2.48
N LEU A 116 15.76 -10.27 -2.42
CA LEU A 116 14.49 -10.53 -3.07
C LEU A 116 13.37 -9.71 -2.42
N PHE A 117 13.36 -9.67 -1.09
CA PHE A 117 12.44 -8.86 -0.29
C PHE A 117 13.14 -8.41 0.98
N ASP A 118 12.53 -7.47 1.68
CA ASP A 118 12.99 -6.92 2.95
C ASP A 118 11.82 -6.84 3.91
N GLY A 119 12.10 -6.96 5.21
CA GLY A 119 11.05 -7.00 6.22
C GLY A 119 11.51 -7.55 7.56
N ARG A 120 10.52 -7.74 8.44
CA ARG A 120 10.74 -8.17 9.83
C ARG A 120 10.01 -9.47 10.13
N LEU A 121 10.75 -10.41 10.70
CA LEU A 121 10.25 -11.63 11.32
C LEU A 121 9.76 -11.32 12.75
N ASP A 122 8.55 -11.75 13.08
CA ASP A 122 7.99 -11.71 14.42
C ASP A 122 7.65 -13.14 14.87
N GLY A 123 8.55 -13.71 15.66
CA GLY A 123 8.40 -15.06 16.20
C GLY A 123 7.41 -15.16 17.37
N GLU A 124 6.95 -14.05 17.95
CA GLU A 124 5.93 -14.07 19.00
C GLU A 124 4.53 -14.16 18.40
N THR A 125 4.27 -13.36 17.36
CA THR A 125 2.97 -13.39 16.66
C THR A 125 2.93 -14.34 15.47
N GLU A 126 4.05 -14.99 15.14
CA GLU A 126 4.23 -15.86 13.98
C GLU A 126 3.84 -15.20 12.66
N ASN A 127 4.26 -13.94 12.50
CA ASN A 127 4.01 -13.15 11.30
C ASN A 127 5.30 -12.61 10.70
N PHE A 128 5.30 -12.48 9.38
CA PHE A 128 6.30 -11.76 8.63
C PHE A 128 5.70 -10.47 8.05
N TYR A 129 6.38 -9.35 8.31
CA TYR A 129 6.01 -8.03 7.81
C TYR A 129 6.94 -7.64 6.66
N ALA A 130 6.41 -7.56 5.45
CA ALA A 130 7.17 -7.24 4.24
C ALA A 130 7.19 -5.73 3.97
N ASP A 131 8.38 -5.12 4.02
CA ASP A 131 8.59 -3.69 3.79
C ASP A 131 8.89 -3.40 2.32
N ARG A 132 9.72 -4.22 1.69
CA ARG A 132 10.08 -4.11 0.27
C ARG A 132 9.97 -5.47 -0.38
N VAL A 133 9.42 -5.52 -1.59
CA VAL A 133 9.27 -6.76 -2.35
C VAL A 133 9.75 -6.48 -3.76
N SER A 134 10.70 -7.27 -4.26
CA SER A 134 11.16 -7.14 -5.64
C SER A 134 10.10 -7.65 -6.62
N ALA A 135 10.10 -7.08 -7.83
CA ALA A 135 9.27 -7.57 -8.91
C ALA A 135 9.74 -8.97 -9.32
N ARG A 136 8.78 -9.90 -9.45
CA ARG A 136 9.05 -11.29 -9.81
C ARG A 136 9.16 -11.45 -11.32
N ASP A 137 8.17 -10.92 -12.03
CA ASP A 137 7.99 -11.10 -13.47
C ASP A 137 7.85 -9.74 -14.15
N VAL A 138 8.40 -9.63 -15.37
CA VAL A 138 8.02 -8.57 -16.30
C VAL A 138 6.94 -9.16 -17.22
N PRO A 139 5.73 -8.59 -17.27
CA PRO A 139 4.73 -9.03 -18.23
C PRO A 139 5.30 -8.83 -19.63
N ARG A 140 5.50 -9.92 -20.39
CA ARG A 140 5.99 -9.80 -21.77
C ARG A 140 4.86 -9.25 -22.65
N PRO A 141 5.12 -8.24 -23.49
CA PRO A 141 4.20 -7.83 -24.53
C PRO A 141 4.40 -8.77 -25.71
N LEU A 142 3.91 -10.00 -25.61
CA LEU A 142 3.87 -10.90 -26.75
C LEU A 142 2.42 -11.25 -27.00
N GLY A 143 1.91 -10.63 -28.07
CA GLY A 143 0.63 -10.96 -28.67
C GLY A 143 0.53 -12.45 -28.99
N TYR A 144 -0.70 -12.82 -29.29
CA TYR A 144 -1.26 -14.17 -29.35
C TYR A 144 -1.83 -14.63 -28.00
N PHE A 145 -3.15 -14.53 -27.95
CA PHE A 145 -4.08 -15.05 -26.94
C PHE A 145 -4.29 -14.22 -25.66
N ASN A 146 -5.18 -13.24 -25.78
CA ASN A 146 -6.16 -12.83 -24.76
C ASN A 146 -5.65 -12.41 -23.36
N GLY A 147 -4.41 -11.95 -23.25
CA GLY A 147 -3.94 -11.26 -22.05
C GLY A 147 -4.13 -9.75 -22.22
N GLU A 148 -4.98 -9.13 -21.40
CA GLU A 148 -5.06 -7.68 -21.24
C GLU A 148 -3.64 -7.14 -21.03
N ASP A 149 -3.19 -6.15 -21.83
CA ASP A 149 -1.83 -5.62 -21.79
C ASP A 149 -1.49 -5.15 -20.37
N SER A 150 -0.84 -5.99 -19.59
CA SER A 150 -0.58 -5.77 -18.17
C SER A 150 0.22 -4.48 -17.91
N LEU A 151 1.00 -4.04 -18.91
CA LEU A 151 1.69 -2.75 -18.89
C LEU A 151 0.74 -1.55 -19.01
N VAL A 152 -0.32 -1.66 -19.82
CA VAL A 152 -1.36 -0.62 -19.93
C VAL A 152 -2.16 -0.55 -18.63
N SER A 153 -2.51 -1.70 -18.07
CA SER A 153 -3.15 -1.77 -16.75
C SER A 153 -2.28 -1.15 -15.64
N LEU A 154 -0.97 -1.40 -15.68
CA LEU A 154 -0.01 -0.77 -14.75
C LEU A 154 0.07 0.75 -14.96
N SER A 155 0.14 1.24 -16.20
CA SER A 155 0.16 2.69 -16.46
C SER A 155 -1.14 3.37 -16.04
N ASP A 156 -2.28 2.72 -16.22
CA ASP A 156 -3.57 3.23 -15.78
C ASP A 156 -3.64 3.29 -14.26
N ALA A 157 -3.17 2.25 -13.57
CA ALA A 157 -3.13 2.22 -12.11
C ALA A 157 -2.23 3.32 -11.54
N LEU A 158 -1.04 3.54 -12.14
CA LEU A 158 -0.13 4.61 -11.75
C LEU A 158 -0.73 6.00 -12.01
N SER A 159 -1.43 6.17 -13.14
CA SER A 159 -2.08 7.44 -13.47
C SER A 159 -3.20 7.77 -12.48
N ARG A 160 -4.07 6.80 -12.17
CA ARG A 160 -5.13 6.94 -11.16
C ARG A 160 -4.57 7.24 -9.77
N TRP A 161 -3.47 6.60 -9.40
CA TRP A 161 -2.81 6.87 -8.12
C TRP A 161 -2.25 8.29 -8.06
N SER A 162 -1.60 8.76 -9.14
CA SER A 162 -1.11 10.13 -9.26
C SER A 162 -2.23 11.16 -9.18
N GLU A 163 -3.33 10.94 -9.94
CA GLU A 163 -4.50 11.83 -9.92
C GLU A 163 -5.08 11.94 -8.51
N ARG A 164 -5.26 10.80 -7.81
CA ARG A 164 -5.79 10.78 -6.45
C ARG A 164 -4.85 11.46 -5.44
N ALA A 165 -3.54 11.29 -5.60
CA ALA A 165 -2.57 11.98 -4.75
C ALA A 165 -2.61 13.50 -4.96
N GLN A 166 -2.76 13.95 -6.21
CA GLN A 166 -2.92 15.37 -6.54
C GLN A 166 -4.24 15.93 -6.00
N GLU A 167 -5.34 15.18 -6.11
CA GLU A 167 -6.64 15.56 -5.55
C GLU A 167 -6.56 15.77 -4.04
N VAL A 168 -5.97 14.81 -3.30
CA VAL A 168 -5.79 14.93 -1.84
C VAL A 168 -4.90 16.13 -1.48
N ALA A 169 -3.82 16.37 -2.22
CA ALA A 169 -2.97 17.54 -2.01
C ALA A 169 -3.73 18.85 -2.23
N GLN A 170 -4.50 18.95 -3.32
CA GLN A 170 -5.33 20.14 -3.60
C GLN A 170 -6.42 20.36 -2.55
N MET A 171 -7.06 19.29 -2.07
CA MET A 171 -8.03 19.39 -0.98
C MET A 171 -7.39 19.92 0.31
N LEU A 172 -6.18 19.46 0.64
CA LEU A 172 -5.44 19.97 1.80
C LEU A 172 -5.07 21.45 1.61
N ASP A 173 -4.62 21.86 0.43
CA ASP A 173 -4.31 23.26 0.14
C ASP A 173 -5.55 24.15 0.26
N GLN A 174 -6.69 23.74 -0.31
CA GLN A 174 -7.96 24.45 -0.18
C GLN A 174 -8.38 24.58 1.29
N HIS A 175 -8.25 23.51 2.07
CA HIS A 175 -8.58 23.55 3.49
C HIS A 175 -7.67 24.50 4.27
N ILE A 176 -6.36 24.50 3.98
CA ILE A 176 -5.41 25.45 4.56
C ILE A 176 -5.77 26.89 4.19
N HIS A 177 -6.19 27.15 2.95
CA HIS A 177 -6.62 28.48 2.52
C HIS A 177 -7.86 28.96 3.27
N LEU A 178 -8.88 28.11 3.40
CA LEU A 178 -10.10 28.44 4.15
C LEU A 178 -9.80 28.75 5.62
N LEU A 179 -8.95 27.94 6.28
CA LEU A 179 -8.54 28.19 7.66
C LEU A 179 -7.78 29.51 7.81
N ARG A 180 -6.89 29.82 6.87
CA ARG A 180 -6.16 31.10 6.86
C ARG A 180 -7.10 32.29 6.67
N GLU A 181 -8.07 32.19 5.77
CA GLU A 181 -9.07 33.25 5.59
C GLU A 181 -9.89 33.48 6.85
N GLU A 182 -10.37 32.41 7.49
CA GLU A 182 -11.09 32.50 8.76
C GLU A 182 -10.24 33.12 9.88
N ASP A 183 -8.98 32.69 10.01
CA ASP A 183 -8.05 33.24 11.00
C ASP A 183 -7.77 34.73 10.75
N THR A 184 -7.60 35.15 9.50
CA THR A 184 -7.40 36.57 9.16
C THR A 184 -8.63 37.41 9.47
N ALA A 185 -9.84 36.92 9.16
CA ALA A 185 -11.08 37.61 9.50
C ALA A 185 -11.25 37.74 11.01
N ARG A 186 -11.01 36.66 11.76
CA ARG A 186 -11.08 36.67 13.23
C ARG A 186 -10.05 37.63 13.85
N GLN A 187 -8.84 37.70 13.30
CA GLN A 187 -7.83 38.66 13.74
C GLN A 187 -8.25 40.10 13.46
N GLN A 188 -8.83 40.38 12.28
CA GLN A 188 -9.33 41.72 11.94
C GLN A 188 -10.48 42.15 12.85
N ASP A 189 -11.41 41.24 13.17
CA ASP A 189 -12.49 41.53 14.13
C ASP A 189 -11.94 41.81 15.53
N GLN A 190 -10.95 41.04 15.98
CA GLN A 190 -10.30 41.26 17.27
C GLN A 190 -9.56 42.60 17.33
N THR A 191 -8.81 42.98 16.28
CA THR A 191 -8.12 44.27 16.24
C THR A 191 -9.11 45.43 16.14
N ALA A 192 -10.17 45.31 15.34
CA ALA A 192 -11.21 46.33 15.25
C ALA A 192 -11.93 46.55 16.60
N ASN A 193 -12.26 45.45 17.30
CA ASN A 193 -12.85 45.51 18.64
C ASN A 193 -11.89 46.11 19.67
N HIS A 194 -10.60 45.73 19.62
CA HIS A 194 -9.57 46.30 20.48
C HIS A 194 -9.41 47.80 20.24
N ASP A 195 -9.31 48.23 18.98
CA ASP A 195 -9.20 49.64 18.60
C ASP A 195 -10.44 50.45 18.97
N ALA A 196 -11.63 49.86 18.86
CA ALA A 196 -12.88 50.48 19.31
C ALA A 196 -12.87 50.67 20.84
N MET A 197 -12.44 49.65 21.58
CA MET A 197 -12.32 49.71 23.05
C MET A 197 -11.29 50.76 23.49
N VAL A 198 -10.11 50.79 22.88
CA VAL A 198 -9.05 51.79 23.18
C VAL A 198 -9.55 53.20 22.86
N ARG A 199 -10.25 53.41 21.75
CA ARG A 199 -10.85 54.70 21.40
C ARG A 199 -11.90 55.14 22.42
N ALA A 200 -12.79 54.24 22.84
CA ALA A 200 -13.81 54.53 23.86
C ALA A 200 -13.18 54.92 25.20
N LEU A 201 -12.15 54.19 25.65
CA LEU A 201 -11.41 54.52 26.87
C LEU A 201 -10.70 55.88 26.76
N THR A 202 -10.12 56.19 25.60
CA THR A 202 -9.43 57.47 25.35
C THR A 202 -10.40 58.65 25.34
N GLN A 203 -11.59 58.50 24.72
CA GLN A 203 -12.64 59.52 24.75
C GLN A 203 -13.20 59.74 26.16
N ALA A 204 -13.41 58.67 26.93
CA ALA A 204 -13.83 58.76 28.32
C ALA A 204 -12.78 59.48 29.19
N ARG A 205 -11.49 59.19 28.96
CA ARG A 205 -10.38 59.88 29.64
C ARG A 205 -10.32 61.37 29.29
N ASN A 206 -10.59 61.73 28.04
CA ASN A 206 -10.51 63.10 27.55
C ASN A 206 -11.81 63.92 27.78
N SER A 207 -12.86 63.34 28.39
CA SER A 207 -14.12 64.01 28.71
C SER A 207 -14.35 64.21 30.23
N PRO A 208 -13.46 64.89 30.98
CA PRO A 208 -13.59 64.97 32.43
C PRO A 208 -14.73 65.89 32.95
N ASP A 209 -15.34 66.76 32.12
CA ASP A 209 -16.21 67.84 32.63
C ASP A 209 -17.74 67.70 32.45
N ALA A 210 -18.26 66.63 31.83
CA ALA A 210 -19.71 66.50 31.65
C ALA A 210 -20.47 65.95 32.88
N ARG A 211 -19.76 65.42 33.89
CA ARG A 211 -20.39 64.72 35.04
C ARG A 211 -20.73 65.62 36.23
N LEU A 212 -20.23 66.85 36.28
CA LEU A 212 -20.50 67.76 37.39
C LEU A 212 -21.81 68.56 37.22
N SER A 213 -22.44 68.57 36.04
CA SER A 213 -23.63 69.39 35.78
C SER A 213 -24.97 68.62 35.90
N SER A 214 -24.98 67.29 35.76
CA SER A 214 -26.24 66.52 35.77
C SER A 214 -26.68 66.00 37.14
N HIS A 215 -25.85 66.09 38.18
CA HIS A 215 -26.16 65.50 39.49
C HIS A 215 -26.97 66.41 40.45
N LEU A 216 -27.25 67.66 40.10
CA LEU A 216 -27.99 68.60 40.96
C LEU A 216 -29.44 68.89 40.53
N GLN A 217 -29.96 68.21 39.51
CA GLN A 217 -31.27 68.59 38.94
C GLN A 217 -32.33 67.48 38.89
N ASP A 218 -32.07 66.28 39.41
CA ASP A 218 -32.97 65.12 39.26
C ASP A 218 -33.49 64.52 40.59
N VAL A 219 -33.53 65.30 41.68
CA VAL A 219 -34.06 64.84 42.99
C VAL A 219 -35.47 65.38 43.28
N SER A 220 -36.05 66.18 42.39
CA SER A 220 -37.41 66.69 42.57
C SER A 220 -38.31 66.21 41.44
N GLU A 221 -39.36 65.47 41.80
CA GLU A 221 -40.52 65.10 40.98
C GLU A 221 -40.43 63.79 40.17
N LYS A 222 -40.84 62.66 40.77
CA LYS A 222 -42.20 62.09 40.56
C LYS A 222 -42.43 60.72 41.23
N PRO A 223 -43.70 60.37 41.52
CA PRO A 223 -44.10 59.31 42.44
C PRO A 223 -44.27 57.93 41.77
N LEU A 224 -44.31 56.90 42.64
CA LEU A 224 -44.47 55.47 42.34
C LEU A 224 -45.68 55.13 41.45
N PRO A 225 -45.56 54.08 40.62
CA PRO A 225 -46.70 53.23 40.29
C PRO A 225 -46.52 51.79 40.78
N SER A 226 -47.56 51.39 41.53
CA SER A 226 -48.00 50.10 41.99
C SER A 226 -47.58 48.84 41.22
N ALA A 227 -47.17 47.85 42.02
CA ALA A 227 -46.94 46.47 41.65
C ALA A 227 -48.16 45.81 40.98
N LYS A 228 -47.89 45.01 39.94
CA LYS A 228 -48.70 43.85 39.58
C LYS A 228 -47.76 42.66 39.36
N TYR A 229 -47.76 41.77 40.33
CA TYR A 229 -47.44 40.35 40.13
C TYR A 229 -48.62 39.67 39.41
N VAL A 230 -48.34 38.61 38.64
CA VAL A 230 -49.13 37.38 38.39
C VAL A 230 -48.49 36.69 37.17
N LEU A 231 -47.68 35.64 37.42
CA LEU A 231 -47.89 34.21 37.14
C LEU A 231 -47.63 33.80 35.68
#